data_AF-A0A369VL55-F1
#
_entry.id   AF-A0A369VL55-F1
#
_cell.length_a   1.000
_cell.length_b   1.000
_cell.length_c   1.000
_cell.angle_alpha   90.00
_cell.angle_beta   90.00
_cell.angle_gamma   90.00
#
_symmetry.space_group_name_H-M   'P 1'
#
loop_
_entity.id
_entity.type
_entity.pdbx_description
1 polymer ?
#
loop_
_entity_poly.entity_id
_entity_poly.type
_entity_poly.pdbx_seq_one_letter_code
_entity_poly.pdbx_strand_id
1 'polypeptide(L)'
;MFFEGERTRFFRPLNSSRRELVVACLRALYQRLHSPSADQHQNLNRELLRELLLPVVRDYQDNVIADAAADEFNVPEADDPQQLTTVLIRVLMADGWLEVFADRHGLVNAFRFSRPGKFFAEAIWTLDRPSRSRQRNMRGCRNALDAALEDKGDAHDIVDAFEYAENVIKDLSEGIDYFQELVRSLMQTALMHTEWSEFVEFLDRFQRDYARQLTSDNATLNRQAIRQKLEKLRMVPEAKFKRMDSQLHDVAHWAVAEFSGNSLYDWMLDLIEDKVDAACESKQPGFLKAMETYLKRVNDLALQSMMLRAGQSRHAYLAAIQKVAASTPDDQCRLLGGIGERIAASEVRLLDPSSFKLRTASQRRKAVTVSIRPRPSREERLAAAMARAESEAFSISNEEIAQALRADLRLFQHPLRLSTLPARTARDVTKAMQAVEAARTDAGGDFQVRKLPTRLENDSYIGSDYEIALKK
;
A
#
# COMPACT_ATOMS: atom_id res chain seq x y z
N MET A 1 10.53 -10.95 25.60
CA MET A 1 10.07 -12.36 25.60
C MET A 1 8.59 -12.41 25.28
N PHE A 2 7.99 -13.58 24.99
CA PHE A 2 6.56 -13.66 24.63
C PHE A 2 5.62 -13.44 25.83
N PHE A 3 5.89 -14.07 26.97
CA PHE A 3 5.08 -13.99 28.18
C PHE A 3 5.47 -12.79 29.05
N GLU A 4 4.99 -11.61 28.69
CA GLU A 4 5.23 -10.36 29.43
C GLU A 4 3.95 -9.51 29.50
N GLY A 5 3.69 -8.89 30.65
CA GLY A 5 2.52 -8.04 30.89
C GLY A 5 1.20 -8.82 30.81
N GLU A 6 0.25 -8.29 30.03
CA GLU A 6 -1.07 -8.91 29.79
C GLU A 6 -0.97 -10.29 29.11
N ARG A 7 0.16 -10.59 28.46
CA ARG A 7 0.36 -11.87 27.72
C ARG A 7 0.79 -13.03 28.60
N THR A 8 1.00 -12.84 29.91
CA THR A 8 1.38 -13.94 30.82
C THR A 8 0.36 -15.08 30.80
N ARG A 9 -0.91 -14.78 30.54
CA ARG A 9 -2.01 -15.76 30.45
C ARG A 9 -2.62 -15.83 29.05
N PHE A 10 -1.85 -15.55 28.01
CA PHE A 10 -2.34 -15.42 26.64
C PHE A 10 -3.25 -16.59 26.17
N PHE A 11 -2.91 -17.83 26.50
CA PHE A 11 -3.70 -19.00 26.07
C PHE A 11 -4.88 -19.37 26.98
N ARG A 12 -5.08 -18.65 28.09
CA ARG A 12 -6.18 -18.92 29.03
C ARG A 12 -7.57 -18.96 28.39
N PRO A 13 -7.93 -18.05 27.45
CA PRO A 13 -9.26 -18.09 26.83
C PRO A 13 -9.51 -19.38 26.03
N LEU A 14 -8.46 -19.94 25.41
CA LEU A 14 -8.54 -21.17 24.61
C LEU A 14 -8.59 -22.45 25.46
N ASN A 15 -8.23 -22.36 26.74
CA ASN A 15 -8.31 -23.46 27.70
C ASN A 15 -9.60 -23.42 28.53
N SER A 16 -10.57 -22.60 28.14
CA SER A 16 -11.84 -22.42 28.86
C SER A 16 -12.86 -23.54 28.58
N SER A 17 -13.89 -23.58 29.43
CA SER A 17 -15.10 -24.40 29.31
C SER A 17 -15.84 -24.20 27.98
N ARG A 18 -15.74 -22.99 27.41
CA ARG A 18 -16.36 -22.59 26.13
C ARG A 18 -15.30 -22.29 25.06
N ARG A 19 -14.24 -23.10 24.97
CA ARG A 19 -13.12 -22.90 24.02
C ARG A 19 -13.54 -22.80 22.56
N GLU A 20 -14.56 -23.56 22.13
CA GLU A 20 -15.06 -23.53 20.76
C GLU A 20 -15.73 -22.20 20.42
N LEU A 21 -16.50 -21.65 21.36
CA LEU A 21 -17.07 -20.31 21.25
C LEU A 21 -15.97 -19.26 21.10
N VAL A 22 -14.93 -19.33 21.94
CA VAL A 22 -13.80 -18.39 21.86
C VAL A 22 -13.12 -18.48 20.49
N VAL A 23 -12.87 -19.70 20.00
CA VAL A 23 -12.29 -19.96 18.67
C VAL A 23 -13.16 -19.40 17.55
N ALA A 24 -14.47 -19.64 17.59
CA ALA A 24 -15.42 -19.14 16.59
C ALA A 24 -15.47 -17.61 16.57
N CYS A 25 -15.49 -16.97 17.75
CA CYS A 25 -15.46 -15.52 17.88
C CYS A 25 -14.15 -14.91 17.36
N LEU A 26 -12.99 -15.51 17.68
CA LEU A 26 -11.70 -15.06 17.15
C LEU A 26 -11.64 -15.17 15.62
N ARG A 27 -12.21 -16.24 15.05
CA ARG A 27 -12.32 -16.45 13.61
C ARG A 27 -13.18 -15.39 12.95
N ALA A 28 -14.39 -15.16 13.46
CA ALA A 28 -15.32 -14.16 12.92
C ALA A 28 -14.72 -12.74 13.02
N LEU A 29 -14.04 -12.44 14.12
CA LEU A 29 -13.35 -11.17 14.31
C LEU A 29 -12.19 -10.98 13.33
N TYR A 30 -11.38 -12.02 13.11
CA TYR A 30 -10.31 -11.99 12.12
C TYR A 30 -10.85 -11.80 10.70
N GLN A 31 -11.88 -12.55 10.33
CA GLN A 31 -12.56 -12.43 9.04
C GLN A 31 -13.09 -11.01 8.82
N ARG A 32 -13.71 -10.37 9.82
CA ARG A 32 -14.21 -9.01 9.63
C ARG A 32 -13.10 -7.96 9.50
N LEU A 33 -12.03 -8.07 10.27
CA LEU A 33 -10.98 -7.03 10.36
C LEU A 33 -9.88 -7.19 9.32
N HIS A 34 -9.58 -8.43 8.95
CA HIS A 34 -8.41 -8.78 8.15
C HIS A 34 -8.76 -9.56 6.88
N SER A 35 -10.03 -9.89 6.64
CA SER A 35 -10.44 -10.35 5.30
C SER A 35 -10.03 -9.30 4.26
N PRO A 36 -9.64 -9.70 3.06
CA PRO A 36 -9.36 -8.76 1.99
C PRO A 36 -10.58 -7.96 1.52
N SER A 37 -11.80 -8.33 1.95
CA SER A 37 -13.03 -7.54 1.77
C SER A 37 -13.35 -6.64 2.98
N ALA A 38 -12.51 -6.65 4.01
CA ALA A 38 -12.70 -5.86 5.22
C ALA A 38 -12.61 -4.36 4.90
N ASP A 39 -13.62 -3.61 5.33
CA ASP A 39 -13.60 -2.16 5.37
C ASP A 39 -12.55 -1.69 6.40
N GLN A 40 -11.28 -1.67 6.00
CA GLN A 40 -10.15 -1.21 6.84
C GLN A 40 -10.26 0.27 7.30
N HIS A 41 -11.35 0.96 6.92
CA HIS A 41 -11.60 2.37 7.22
C HIS A 41 -12.58 2.57 8.39
N GLN A 42 -13.23 1.52 8.89
CA GLN A 42 -14.14 1.64 10.03
C GLN A 42 -13.45 1.25 11.33
N ASN A 43 -13.31 2.21 12.24
CA ASN A 43 -12.79 1.95 13.58
C ASN A 43 -13.77 1.04 14.34
N LEU A 44 -13.27 -0.10 14.81
CA LEU A 44 -14.05 -1.04 15.60
C LEU A 44 -14.26 -0.46 17.01
N ASN A 45 -15.42 0.16 17.26
CA ASN A 45 -15.80 0.62 18.59
C ASN A 45 -16.40 -0.54 19.41
N ARG A 46 -16.69 -0.30 20.68
CA ARG A 46 -17.21 -1.33 21.59
C ARG A 46 -18.56 -1.90 21.13
N GLU A 47 -19.39 -1.05 20.51
CA GLU A 47 -20.73 -1.44 20.04
C GLU A 47 -20.63 -2.35 18.81
N LEU A 48 -19.85 -1.96 17.80
CA LEU A 48 -19.61 -2.74 16.59
C LEU A 48 -18.94 -4.08 16.92
N LEU A 49 -18.04 -4.11 17.91
CA LEU A 49 -17.43 -5.35 18.40
C LEU A 49 -18.47 -6.29 19.02
N ARG A 50 -19.45 -5.76 19.77
CA ARG A 50 -20.55 -6.57 20.33
C ARG A 50 -21.48 -7.06 19.23
N GLU A 51 -21.90 -6.17 18.33
CA GLU A 51 -22.76 -6.53 17.19
C GLU A 51 -22.14 -7.63 16.33
N LEU A 52 -20.83 -7.62 16.15
CA LEU A 52 -20.11 -8.65 15.41
C LEU A 52 -20.11 -10.01 16.12
N LEU A 53 -19.82 -10.01 17.42
CA LEU A 53 -19.59 -11.24 18.17
C LEU A 53 -20.89 -11.89 18.64
N LEU A 54 -21.94 -11.11 18.89
CA LEU A 54 -23.19 -11.58 19.47
C LEU A 54 -23.87 -12.71 18.66
N PRO A 55 -23.97 -12.67 17.32
CA PRO A 55 -24.52 -13.78 16.54
C PRO A 55 -23.73 -15.08 16.76
N VAL A 56 -22.40 -14.99 16.70
CA VAL A 56 -21.51 -16.15 16.90
C VAL A 56 -21.62 -16.69 18.31
N VAL A 57 -21.73 -15.81 19.31
CA VAL A 57 -21.93 -16.21 20.70
C VAL A 57 -23.24 -16.99 20.87
N ARG A 58 -24.34 -16.55 20.22
CA ARG A 58 -25.63 -17.26 20.28
C ARG A 58 -25.55 -18.64 19.65
N ASP A 59 -24.83 -18.79 18.55
CA ASP A 59 -24.71 -20.08 17.85
C ASP A 59 -23.89 -21.11 18.63
N TYR A 60 -22.96 -20.66 19.49
CA TYR A 60 -22.02 -21.52 20.22
C TYR A 60 -22.23 -21.52 21.76
N GLN A 61 -23.23 -20.82 22.29
CA GLN A 61 -23.42 -20.68 23.74
C GLN A 61 -23.64 -22.01 24.47
N ASP A 62 -24.28 -22.97 23.78
CA ASP A 62 -24.64 -24.28 24.35
C ASP A 62 -23.47 -25.28 24.28
N ASN A 63 -22.38 -24.94 23.56
CA ASN A 63 -21.20 -25.79 23.39
C ASN A 63 -20.25 -25.66 24.60
N VAL A 64 -20.70 -26.18 25.74
CA VAL A 64 -19.94 -26.21 27.00
C VAL A 64 -19.33 -27.60 27.23
N ILE A 65 -18.06 -27.64 27.56
CA ILE A 65 -17.38 -28.89 27.94
C ILE A 65 -17.89 -29.33 29.32
N ALA A 66 -18.52 -30.50 29.38
CA ALA A 66 -19.17 -31.02 30.59
C ALA A 66 -18.24 -31.18 31.82
N ASP A 67 -16.95 -31.45 31.61
CA ASP A 67 -15.95 -31.66 32.68
C ASP A 67 -14.97 -30.48 32.86
N ALA A 68 -15.31 -29.29 32.35
CA ALA A 68 -14.43 -28.13 32.51
C ALA A 68 -14.46 -27.56 33.94
N ALA A 69 -13.28 -27.20 34.45
CA ALA A 69 -13.16 -26.48 35.71
C ALA A 69 -13.94 -25.15 35.66
N ALA A 70 -14.44 -24.71 36.83
CA ALA A 70 -15.11 -23.41 36.94
C ALA A 70 -14.18 -22.29 36.45
N ASP A 71 -14.62 -21.54 35.46
CA ASP A 71 -13.88 -20.45 34.85
C ASP A 71 -14.78 -19.22 34.60
N GLU A 72 -14.20 -18.15 34.06
CA GLU A 72 -14.93 -16.90 33.82
C GLU A 72 -16.06 -17.03 32.79
N PHE A 73 -16.13 -18.13 32.05
CA PHE A 73 -17.16 -18.42 31.03
C PHE A 73 -18.26 -19.36 31.54
N ASN A 74 -18.16 -19.85 32.77
CA ASN A 74 -19.08 -20.81 33.37
C ASN A 74 -19.72 -20.25 34.66
N VAL A 75 -20.10 -18.98 34.62
CA VAL A 75 -20.79 -18.24 35.70
C VAL A 75 -22.28 -18.15 35.35
N PRO A 76 -23.24 -18.10 36.30
CA PRO A 76 -24.67 -18.05 35.98
C PRO A 76 -25.09 -16.89 35.06
N GLU A 77 -24.35 -15.78 35.10
CA GLU A 77 -24.53 -14.63 34.19
C GLU A 77 -24.12 -14.92 32.73
N ALA A 78 -23.39 -16.02 32.48
CA ALA A 78 -22.94 -16.47 31.16
C ALA A 78 -24.04 -17.15 30.33
N ASP A 79 -25.24 -17.33 30.89
CA ASP A 79 -26.41 -17.82 30.17
C ASP A 79 -27.08 -16.72 29.33
N ASP A 80 -26.82 -15.44 29.64
CA ASP A 80 -27.22 -14.31 28.79
C ASP A 80 -26.15 -14.05 27.71
N PRO A 81 -26.47 -14.19 26.41
CA PRO A 81 -25.51 -13.99 25.32
C PRO A 81 -24.92 -12.56 25.29
N GLN A 82 -25.64 -11.54 25.79
CA GLN A 82 -25.12 -10.17 25.87
C GLN A 82 -24.03 -10.04 26.94
N GLN A 83 -24.25 -10.68 28.09
CA GLN A 83 -23.30 -10.68 29.20
C GLN A 83 -22.08 -11.55 28.84
N LEU A 84 -22.30 -12.71 28.25
CA LEU A 84 -21.24 -13.58 27.75
C LEU A 84 -20.36 -12.89 26.70
N THR A 85 -20.95 -12.15 25.76
CA THR A 85 -20.21 -11.34 24.78
C THR A 85 -19.36 -10.28 25.50
N THR A 86 -19.89 -9.66 26.56
CA THR A 86 -19.16 -8.67 27.36
C THR A 86 -17.97 -9.29 28.11
N VAL A 87 -18.16 -10.46 28.70
CA VAL A 87 -17.11 -11.22 29.39
C VAL A 87 -16.02 -11.63 28.42
N LEU A 88 -16.40 -12.16 27.25
CA LEU A 88 -15.47 -12.53 26.19
C LEU A 88 -14.56 -11.37 25.79
N ILE A 89 -15.13 -10.20 25.49
CA ILE A 89 -14.33 -9.01 25.13
C ILE A 89 -13.37 -8.64 26.26
N ARG A 90 -13.83 -8.65 27.52
CA ARG A 90 -13.00 -8.34 28.68
C ARG A 90 -11.82 -9.31 28.82
N VAL A 91 -12.07 -10.61 28.68
CA VAL A 91 -11.06 -11.67 28.77
C VAL A 91 -10.04 -11.55 27.64
N LEU A 92 -10.50 -11.34 26.40
CA LEU A 92 -9.60 -11.15 25.26
C LEU A 92 -8.70 -9.90 25.39
N MET A 93 -9.19 -8.84 26.05
CA MET A 93 -8.34 -7.70 26.39
C MET A 93 -7.35 -8.04 27.50
N ALA A 94 -7.82 -8.63 28.60
CA ALA A 94 -6.99 -8.90 29.78
C ALA A 94 -5.84 -9.88 29.49
N ASP A 95 -6.07 -10.87 28.62
CA ASP A 95 -5.07 -11.87 28.23
C ASP A 95 -4.29 -11.46 26.96
N GLY A 96 -4.43 -10.22 26.49
CA GLY A 96 -3.58 -9.63 25.46
C GLY A 96 -3.88 -10.07 24.01
N TRP A 97 -5.09 -10.54 23.70
CA TRP A 97 -5.55 -10.79 22.33
C TRP A 97 -5.98 -9.51 21.62
N LEU A 98 -6.65 -8.62 22.35
CA LEU A 98 -7.13 -7.33 21.86
C LEU A 98 -6.44 -6.19 22.60
N GLU A 99 -6.21 -5.09 21.90
CA GLU A 99 -5.67 -3.87 22.47
C GLU A 99 -6.53 -2.66 22.08
N VAL A 100 -6.56 -1.65 22.96
CA VAL A 100 -7.20 -0.37 22.68
C VAL A 100 -6.18 0.53 21.99
N PHE A 101 -6.56 1.09 20.86
CA PHE A 101 -5.75 2.06 20.14
C PHE A 101 -6.51 3.38 19.99
N ALA A 102 -5.82 4.48 20.26
CA ALA A 102 -6.34 5.82 20.01
C ALA A 102 -6.24 6.12 18.51
N ASP A 103 -7.37 6.32 17.84
CA ASP A 103 -7.40 6.71 16.43
C ASP A 103 -6.53 7.96 16.18
N ARG A 104 -6.09 8.17 14.93
CA ARG A 104 -5.30 9.33 14.47
C ARG A 104 -5.95 10.68 14.79
N HIS A 105 -7.25 10.70 15.12
CA HIS A 105 -8.01 11.88 15.55
C HIS A 105 -8.35 11.90 17.05
N GLY A 106 -7.99 10.88 17.84
CA GLY A 106 -8.00 10.86 19.30
C GLY A 106 -9.38 10.90 19.99
N LEU A 107 -10.50 10.84 19.25
CA LEU A 107 -11.84 11.09 19.81
C LEU A 107 -12.59 9.82 20.25
N VAL A 108 -12.18 8.63 19.79
CA VAL A 108 -12.86 7.36 20.10
C VAL A 108 -11.83 6.25 20.36
N ASN A 109 -12.07 5.46 21.40
CA ASN A 109 -11.32 4.22 21.66
C ASN A 109 -11.71 3.17 20.62
N ALA A 110 -10.75 2.77 19.78
CA ALA A 110 -10.91 1.69 18.82
C ALA A 110 -10.25 0.40 19.37
N PHE A 111 -10.85 -0.74 19.06
CA PHE A 111 -10.31 -2.05 19.39
C PHE A 111 -9.64 -2.65 18.15
N ARG A 112 -8.49 -3.29 18.35
CA ARG A 112 -7.82 -4.07 17.31
C ARG A 112 -7.17 -5.30 17.93
N PHE A 113 -6.81 -6.27 17.10
CA PHE A 113 -5.93 -7.33 17.55
C PHE A 113 -4.58 -6.76 17.99
N SER A 114 -4.07 -7.26 19.12
CA SER A 114 -2.66 -7.13 19.43
C SER A 114 -1.85 -7.88 18.35
N ARG A 115 -0.56 -7.56 18.21
CA ARG A 115 0.29 -8.24 17.22
C ARG A 115 0.28 -9.78 17.41
N PRO A 116 0.48 -10.35 18.62
CA PRO A 116 0.31 -11.78 18.86
C PRO A 116 -1.12 -12.28 18.60
N GLY A 117 -2.14 -11.54 19.07
CA GLY A 117 -3.55 -11.90 18.89
C GLY A 117 -3.89 -12.08 17.41
N LYS A 118 -3.40 -11.19 16.54
CA LYS A 118 -3.58 -11.27 15.09
C LYS A 118 -2.99 -12.56 14.53
N PHE A 119 -1.74 -12.90 14.89
CA PHE A 119 -1.06 -14.09 14.36
C PHE A 119 -1.76 -15.40 14.75
N PHE A 120 -2.20 -15.52 16.00
CA PHE A 120 -2.90 -16.73 16.44
C PHE A 120 -4.33 -16.81 15.90
N ALA A 121 -5.05 -15.68 15.84
CA ALA A 121 -6.38 -15.65 15.24
C ALA A 121 -6.33 -15.98 13.74
N GLU A 122 -5.29 -15.53 13.04
CA GLU A 122 -4.99 -15.94 11.68
C GLU A 122 -4.80 -17.44 11.56
N ALA A 123 -3.94 -18.04 12.39
CA ALA A 123 -3.69 -19.48 12.34
C ALA A 123 -5.00 -20.27 12.55
N ILE A 124 -5.83 -19.86 13.50
CA ILE A 124 -7.14 -20.46 13.78
C ILE A 124 -8.09 -20.32 12.59
N TRP A 125 -8.08 -19.16 11.93
CA TRP A 125 -8.91 -18.90 10.75
C TRP A 125 -8.46 -19.71 9.53
N THR A 126 -7.15 -19.80 9.30
CA THR A 126 -6.57 -20.59 8.20
C THR A 126 -6.79 -22.09 8.38
N LEU A 127 -6.91 -22.62 9.60
CA LEU A 127 -7.22 -24.04 9.79
C LEU A 127 -8.60 -24.44 9.25
N ASP A 128 -9.54 -23.49 9.16
CA ASP A 128 -10.88 -23.69 8.60
C ASP A 128 -10.90 -23.54 7.06
N ARG A 129 -9.85 -22.93 6.50
CA ARG A 129 -9.65 -22.75 5.05
C ARG A 129 -8.40 -23.53 4.64
N PRO A 130 -8.51 -24.79 4.17
CA PRO A 130 -7.34 -25.58 3.81
C PRO A 130 -6.55 -24.92 2.67
N SER A 131 -5.58 -24.07 3.01
CA SER A 131 -4.70 -23.45 2.03
C SER A 131 -3.73 -24.47 1.48
N ARG A 132 -3.81 -24.70 0.17
CA ARG A 132 -2.89 -25.59 -0.55
C ARG A 132 -1.67 -24.82 -1.06
N SER A 133 -1.82 -23.51 -1.23
CA SER A 133 -0.81 -22.67 -1.85
C SER A 133 0.29 -22.24 -0.87
N ARG A 134 1.55 -22.40 -1.30
CA ARG A 134 2.75 -21.87 -0.62
C ARG A 134 3.22 -20.53 -1.16
N GLN A 135 2.80 -20.14 -2.36
CA GLN A 135 3.27 -18.88 -2.96
C GLN A 135 2.32 -17.73 -2.56
N ARG A 136 2.83 -16.50 -2.51
CA ARG A 136 2.09 -15.34 -1.98
C ARG A 136 2.21 -14.12 -2.88
N ASN A 137 2.41 -14.34 -4.18
CA ASN A 137 2.71 -13.28 -5.14
C ASN A 137 1.76 -13.24 -6.34
N MET A 138 1.69 -12.07 -7.00
CA MET A 138 0.81 -11.82 -8.14
C MET A 138 1.21 -12.63 -9.39
N ARG A 139 2.48 -13.03 -9.48
CA ARG A 139 2.94 -13.97 -10.50
C ARG A 139 2.32 -15.36 -10.31
N GLY A 140 2.23 -15.84 -9.06
CA GLY A 140 1.55 -17.08 -8.70
C GLY A 140 0.08 -17.05 -9.11
N CYS A 141 -0.63 -15.96 -8.78
CA CYS A 141 -2.00 -15.72 -9.23
C CYS A 141 -2.14 -15.86 -10.74
N ARG A 142 -1.30 -15.14 -11.51
CA ARG A 142 -1.31 -15.21 -12.97
C ARG A 142 -1.05 -16.62 -13.50
N ASN A 143 -0.07 -17.34 -12.94
CA ASN A 143 0.29 -18.68 -13.39
C ASN A 143 -0.81 -19.71 -13.06
N ALA A 144 -1.49 -19.56 -11.93
CA ALA A 144 -2.63 -20.41 -11.55
C ALA A 144 -3.82 -20.20 -12.48
N LEU A 145 -4.13 -18.96 -12.85
CA LEU A 145 -5.14 -18.68 -13.87
C LEU A 145 -4.75 -19.22 -15.25
N ASP A 146 -3.45 -19.30 -15.55
CA ASP A 146 -2.97 -19.93 -16.78
C ASP A 146 -3.18 -21.45 -16.75
N ALA A 147 -2.86 -22.10 -15.63
CA ALA A 147 -3.11 -23.52 -15.41
C ALA A 147 -4.61 -23.85 -15.50
N ALA A 148 -5.47 -23.01 -14.88
CA ALA A 148 -6.92 -23.13 -14.97
C ALA A 148 -7.43 -23.07 -16.43
N LEU A 149 -6.74 -22.36 -17.33
CA LEU A 149 -7.10 -22.27 -18.75
C LEU A 149 -6.70 -23.50 -19.56
N GLU A 150 -5.72 -24.29 -19.12
CA GLU A 150 -5.31 -25.53 -19.80
C GLU A 150 -6.45 -26.55 -19.85
N ASP A 151 -6.43 -27.48 -20.82
CA ASP A 151 -7.50 -28.49 -20.98
C ASP A 151 -7.68 -29.36 -19.73
N LYS A 152 -6.57 -29.58 -18.99
CA LYS A 152 -6.54 -30.34 -17.74
C LYS A 152 -6.76 -29.48 -16.49
N GLY A 153 -6.91 -28.16 -16.63
CA GLY A 153 -7.12 -27.24 -15.51
C GLY A 153 -8.40 -27.57 -14.73
N ASP A 154 -8.33 -27.42 -13.42
CA ASP A 154 -9.40 -27.80 -12.50
C ASP A 154 -9.82 -26.63 -11.58
N ALA A 155 -10.81 -26.87 -10.73
CA ALA A 155 -11.27 -25.89 -9.76
C ALA A 155 -10.19 -25.48 -8.73
N HIS A 156 -9.21 -26.35 -8.45
CA HIS A 156 -8.15 -26.04 -7.49
C HIS A 156 -7.27 -24.91 -8.00
N ASP A 157 -7.00 -24.84 -9.30
CA ASP A 157 -6.22 -23.75 -9.89
C ASP A 157 -6.88 -22.37 -9.66
N ILE A 158 -8.21 -22.31 -9.66
CA ILE A 158 -8.96 -21.06 -9.40
C ILE A 158 -8.92 -20.71 -7.90
N VAL A 159 -9.05 -21.71 -7.02
CA VAL A 159 -8.91 -21.51 -5.57
C VAL A 159 -7.49 -20.99 -5.25
N ASP A 160 -6.46 -21.58 -5.85
CA ASP A 160 -5.08 -21.14 -5.72
C ASP A 160 -4.92 -19.69 -6.23
N ALA A 161 -5.49 -19.35 -7.39
CA ALA A 161 -5.48 -17.99 -7.91
C ALA A 161 -6.10 -16.96 -6.95
N PHE A 162 -7.22 -17.33 -6.31
CA PHE A 162 -7.86 -16.55 -5.27
C PHE A 162 -6.96 -16.39 -4.04
N GLU A 163 -6.40 -17.48 -3.52
CA GLU A 163 -5.48 -17.45 -2.37
C GLU A 163 -4.25 -16.57 -2.64
N TYR A 164 -3.70 -16.62 -3.86
CA TYR A 164 -2.59 -15.75 -4.26
C TYR A 164 -3.00 -14.27 -4.20
N ALA A 165 -4.16 -13.90 -4.75
CA ALA A 165 -4.63 -12.52 -4.76
C ALA A 165 -4.93 -12.00 -3.34
N GLU A 166 -5.56 -12.83 -2.50
CA GLU A 166 -5.83 -12.55 -1.07
C GLU A 166 -4.53 -12.35 -0.28
N ASN A 167 -3.57 -13.27 -0.43
CA ASN A 167 -2.29 -13.20 0.29
C ASN A 167 -1.47 -11.96 -0.08
N VAL A 168 -1.49 -11.53 -1.35
CA VAL A 168 -0.78 -10.30 -1.75
C VAL A 168 -1.36 -9.07 -1.07
N ILE A 169 -2.69 -8.94 -0.98
CA ILE A 169 -3.31 -7.83 -0.26
C ILE A 169 -2.88 -7.82 1.20
N LYS A 170 -2.82 -9.00 1.82
CA LYS A 170 -2.40 -9.18 3.20
C LYS A 170 -0.95 -8.73 3.39
N ASP A 171 -0.04 -9.22 2.57
CA ASP A 171 1.39 -8.90 2.63
C ASP A 171 1.65 -7.40 2.41
N LEU A 172 0.96 -6.77 1.47
CA LEU A 172 1.05 -5.32 1.26
C LEU A 172 0.51 -4.53 2.45
N SER A 173 -0.60 -4.97 3.03
CA SER A 173 -1.17 -4.32 4.23
C SER A 173 -0.23 -4.44 5.43
N GLU A 174 0.37 -5.61 5.64
CA GLU A 174 1.37 -5.82 6.69
C GLU A 174 2.64 -5.01 6.47
N GLY A 175 3.09 -4.89 5.21
CA GLY A 175 4.20 -4.02 4.85
C GLY A 175 3.92 -2.55 5.18
N ILE A 176 2.71 -2.06 4.88
CA ILE A 176 2.28 -0.69 5.24
C ILE A 176 2.35 -0.49 6.76
N ASP A 177 1.77 -1.41 7.54
CA ASP A 177 1.76 -1.31 9.00
C ASP A 177 3.17 -1.35 9.59
N TYR A 178 4.02 -2.22 9.05
CA TYR A 178 5.42 -2.32 9.44
C TYR A 178 6.17 -1.00 9.22
N PHE A 179 6.04 -0.37 8.06
CA PHE A 179 6.68 0.92 7.80
C PHE A 179 6.15 2.03 8.70
N GLN A 180 4.85 2.05 8.99
CA GLN A 180 4.28 3.04 9.91
C GLN A 180 4.82 2.86 11.34
N GLU A 181 4.99 1.61 11.78
CA GLU A 181 5.57 1.31 13.09
C GLU A 181 7.05 1.72 13.15
N LEU A 182 7.82 1.45 12.11
CA LEU A 182 9.21 1.90 12.01
C LEU A 182 9.32 3.43 12.06
N VAL A 183 8.41 4.15 11.39
CA VAL A 183 8.36 5.62 11.49
C VAL A 183 8.07 6.07 12.92
N ARG A 184 7.19 5.36 13.64
CA ARG A 184 6.85 5.65 15.02
C ARG A 184 8.01 5.35 15.98
N SER A 185 8.70 4.22 15.80
CA SER A 185 9.87 3.88 16.61
C SER A 185 10.97 4.91 16.39
N LEU A 186 11.30 5.26 15.15
CA LEU A 186 12.27 6.31 14.84
C LEU A 186 11.94 7.64 15.52
N MET A 187 10.66 8.03 15.58
CA MET A 187 10.26 9.25 16.29
C MET A 187 10.55 9.20 17.79
N GLN A 188 10.48 8.01 18.40
CA GLN A 188 10.73 7.80 19.82
C GLN A 188 12.25 7.72 20.10
N THR A 189 13.03 7.12 19.18
CA THR A 189 14.47 6.92 19.36
C THR A 189 15.35 8.07 18.88
N ALA A 190 14.81 9.04 18.10
CA ALA A 190 15.52 10.20 17.56
C ALA A 190 16.22 11.14 18.58
N LEU A 191 16.22 10.80 19.87
CA LEU A 191 17.06 11.43 20.88
C LEU A 191 18.47 10.81 21.00
N MET A 192 18.76 9.64 20.40
CA MET A 192 19.99 8.88 20.68
C MET A 192 20.82 8.59 19.41
N HIS A 193 22.13 8.77 19.54
CA HIS A 193 23.17 8.82 18.49
C HIS A 193 23.47 7.49 17.73
N THR A 194 22.57 6.49 17.73
CA THR A 194 22.95 5.08 17.50
C THR A 194 22.43 4.42 16.21
N GLU A 195 21.88 5.14 15.23
CA GLU A 195 21.02 4.49 14.21
C GLU A 195 21.55 4.39 12.76
N TRP A 196 22.78 4.84 12.46
CA TRP A 196 23.26 4.75 11.06
C TRP A 196 23.59 3.32 10.63
N SER A 197 24.17 2.50 11.50
CA SER A 197 24.43 1.07 11.20
C SER A 197 23.13 0.29 11.05
N GLU A 198 22.14 0.56 11.89
CA GLU A 198 20.82 -0.06 11.84
C GLU A 198 20.06 0.30 10.54
N PHE A 199 20.21 1.55 10.06
CA PHE A 199 19.69 1.93 8.75
C PHE A 199 20.37 1.19 7.58
N VAL A 200 21.69 1.02 7.63
CA VAL A 200 22.42 0.26 6.59
C VAL A 200 22.01 -1.21 6.60
N GLU A 201 21.92 -1.83 7.77
CA GLU A 201 21.39 -3.20 7.92
C GLU A 201 19.94 -3.32 7.42
N PHE A 202 19.12 -2.29 7.66
CA PHE A 202 17.78 -2.22 7.11
C PHE A 202 17.79 -2.16 5.58
N LEU A 203 18.65 -1.36 4.95
CA LEU A 203 18.72 -1.28 3.48
C LEU A 203 19.12 -2.62 2.85
N ASP A 204 20.07 -3.34 3.43
CA ASP A 204 20.48 -4.67 2.97
C ASP A 204 19.33 -5.68 3.10
N ARG A 205 18.64 -5.66 4.26
CA ARG A 205 17.45 -6.49 4.47
C ARG A 205 16.34 -6.12 3.50
N PHE A 206 16.15 -4.83 3.23
CA PHE A 206 15.13 -4.33 2.34
C PHE A 206 15.36 -4.80 0.90
N GLN A 207 16.59 -4.68 0.40
CA GLN A 207 16.94 -5.21 -0.93
C GLN A 207 16.69 -6.72 -1.03
N ARG A 208 16.98 -7.48 0.03
CA ARG A 208 16.75 -8.92 0.02
C ARG A 208 15.26 -9.29 0.08
N ASP A 209 14.51 -8.66 0.97
CA ASP A 209 13.16 -9.09 1.35
C ASP A 209 12.08 -8.44 0.44
N TYR A 210 12.30 -7.21 -0.07
CA TYR A 210 11.28 -6.43 -0.80
C TYR A 210 11.58 -6.16 -2.28
N ALA A 211 12.81 -6.36 -2.78
CA ALA A 211 13.14 -6.05 -4.17
C ALA A 211 12.32 -6.86 -5.19
N ARG A 212 11.98 -8.12 -4.88
CA ARG A 212 11.14 -8.96 -5.76
C ARG A 212 9.71 -8.45 -5.86
N GLN A 213 9.12 -7.97 -4.75
CA GLN A 213 7.77 -7.40 -4.71
C GLN A 213 7.66 -6.08 -5.50
N LEU A 214 8.76 -5.33 -5.63
CA LEU A 214 8.82 -4.11 -6.44
C LEU A 214 9.04 -4.38 -7.93
N THR A 215 9.60 -5.54 -8.27
CA THR A 215 9.97 -5.93 -9.63
C THR A 215 9.04 -7.02 -10.17
N SER A 216 9.44 -8.29 -10.19
CA SER A 216 8.70 -9.36 -10.88
C SER A 216 7.32 -9.65 -10.31
N ASP A 217 7.15 -9.43 -9.00
CA ASP A 217 5.97 -9.82 -8.24
C ASP A 217 5.02 -8.64 -8.00
N ASN A 218 5.29 -7.51 -8.66
CA ASN A 218 4.51 -6.29 -8.57
C ASN A 218 3.08 -6.50 -9.10
N ALA A 219 2.10 -6.08 -8.29
CA ALA A 219 0.69 -6.16 -8.64
C ALA A 219 0.35 -5.37 -9.91
N THR A 220 0.92 -4.17 -10.09
CA THR A 220 0.59 -3.33 -11.26
C THR A 220 1.09 -3.93 -12.56
N LEU A 221 2.27 -4.57 -12.56
CA LEU A 221 2.84 -5.21 -13.75
C LEU A 221 2.06 -6.45 -14.18
N ASN A 222 1.51 -7.20 -13.23
CA ASN A 222 0.76 -8.43 -13.53
C ASN A 222 -0.75 -8.17 -13.76
N ARG A 223 -1.27 -6.98 -13.42
CA ARG A 223 -2.70 -6.63 -13.50
C ARG A 223 -3.34 -6.94 -14.85
N GLN A 224 -2.75 -6.44 -15.94
CA GLN A 224 -3.33 -6.60 -17.28
C GLN A 224 -3.30 -8.06 -17.74
N ALA A 225 -2.22 -8.78 -17.43
CA ALA A 225 -2.11 -10.20 -17.77
C ALA A 225 -3.15 -11.03 -17.00
N ILE A 226 -3.37 -10.75 -15.70
CA ILE A 226 -4.39 -11.42 -14.90
C ILE A 226 -5.79 -11.15 -15.46
N ARG A 227 -6.14 -9.89 -15.74
CA ARG A 227 -7.44 -9.53 -16.34
C ARG A 227 -7.69 -10.24 -17.66
N GLN A 228 -6.70 -10.29 -18.54
CA GLN A 228 -6.81 -11.03 -19.81
C GLN A 228 -7.07 -12.53 -19.62
N LYS A 229 -6.52 -13.14 -18.56
CA LYS A 229 -6.73 -14.56 -18.25
C LYS A 229 -8.13 -14.77 -17.65
N LEU A 230 -8.61 -13.87 -16.80
CA LEU A 230 -9.97 -13.89 -16.26
C LEU A 230 -11.01 -13.77 -17.39
N GLU A 231 -10.81 -12.85 -18.34
CA GLU A 231 -11.68 -12.72 -19.52
C GLU A 231 -11.70 -13.99 -20.38
N LYS A 232 -10.55 -14.66 -20.55
CA LYS A 232 -10.50 -15.95 -21.24
C LYS A 232 -11.22 -17.05 -20.47
N LEU A 233 -11.13 -17.05 -19.14
CA LEU A 233 -11.83 -17.99 -18.27
C LEU A 233 -13.35 -17.81 -18.35
N ARG A 234 -13.83 -16.56 -18.46
CA ARG A 234 -15.26 -16.26 -18.71
C ARG A 234 -15.78 -16.80 -20.06
N MET A 235 -14.89 -17.09 -21.01
CA MET A 235 -15.24 -17.52 -22.38
C MET A 235 -14.98 -19.03 -22.60
N VAL A 236 -14.73 -19.81 -21.55
CA VAL A 236 -14.49 -21.26 -21.69
C VAL A 236 -15.74 -22.02 -22.16
N PRO A 237 -15.58 -23.17 -22.83
CA PRO A 237 -16.72 -24.00 -23.23
C PRO A 237 -17.61 -24.40 -22.04
N GLU A 238 -18.92 -24.45 -22.26
CA GLU A 238 -19.92 -24.71 -21.21
C GLU A 238 -19.66 -26.03 -20.43
N ALA A 239 -19.11 -27.05 -21.10
CA ALA A 239 -18.73 -28.31 -20.46
C ALA A 239 -17.60 -28.13 -19.41
N LYS A 240 -16.60 -27.30 -19.72
CA LYS A 240 -15.50 -26.99 -18.78
C LYS A 240 -15.99 -26.11 -17.64
N PHE A 241 -16.80 -25.11 -17.94
CA PHE A 241 -17.47 -24.26 -16.95
C PHE A 241 -18.25 -25.10 -15.92
N LYS A 242 -19.19 -25.94 -16.36
CA LYS A 242 -20.00 -26.78 -15.46
C LYS A 242 -19.17 -27.72 -14.60
N ARG A 243 -18.10 -28.30 -15.18
CA ARG A 243 -17.17 -29.16 -14.44
C ARG A 243 -16.48 -28.39 -13.32
N MET A 244 -15.91 -27.23 -13.63
CA MET A 244 -15.18 -26.41 -12.65
C MET A 244 -16.11 -25.85 -11.59
N ASP A 245 -17.29 -25.36 -11.96
CA ASP A 245 -18.28 -24.86 -11.00
C ASP A 245 -18.75 -25.94 -10.02
N SER A 246 -19.01 -27.17 -10.51
CA SER A 246 -19.35 -28.30 -9.63
C SER A 246 -18.20 -28.65 -8.67
N GLN A 247 -16.97 -28.73 -9.17
CA GLN A 247 -15.80 -29.01 -8.34
C GLN A 247 -15.52 -27.89 -7.32
N LEU A 248 -15.85 -26.63 -7.63
CA LEU A 248 -15.70 -25.52 -6.70
C LEU A 248 -16.63 -25.65 -5.49
N HIS A 249 -17.85 -26.15 -5.67
CA HIS A 249 -18.77 -26.39 -4.55
C HIS A 249 -18.21 -27.44 -3.57
N ASP A 250 -17.47 -28.44 -4.07
CA ASP A 250 -16.86 -29.47 -3.22
C ASP A 250 -15.60 -28.96 -2.50
N VAL A 251 -14.77 -28.18 -3.20
CA VAL A 251 -13.44 -27.77 -2.71
C VAL A 251 -13.51 -26.51 -1.85
N ALA A 252 -14.36 -25.55 -2.21
CA ALA A 252 -14.45 -24.24 -1.59
C ALA A 252 -15.71 -24.08 -0.74
N HIS A 253 -15.94 -25.01 0.20
CA HIS A 253 -17.09 -24.97 1.11
C HIS A 253 -17.23 -23.64 1.88
N TRP A 254 -16.11 -22.99 2.20
CA TRP A 254 -16.08 -21.66 2.82
C TRP A 254 -16.62 -20.55 1.92
N ALA A 255 -16.48 -20.68 0.60
CA ALA A 255 -16.99 -19.72 -0.38
C ALA A 255 -18.49 -19.91 -0.63
N VAL A 256 -18.97 -21.16 -0.57
CA VAL A 256 -20.40 -21.50 -0.74
C VAL A 256 -21.28 -20.78 0.30
N ALA A 257 -20.78 -20.59 1.52
CA ALA A 257 -21.51 -19.89 2.58
C ALA A 257 -21.64 -18.37 2.35
N GLU A 258 -20.71 -17.76 1.61
CA GLU A 258 -20.67 -16.32 1.33
C GLU A 258 -21.25 -15.95 -0.05
N PHE A 259 -21.36 -16.94 -0.93
CA PHE A 259 -21.78 -16.77 -2.31
C PHE A 259 -23.25 -16.36 -2.43
N SER A 260 -23.51 -15.38 -3.31
CA SER A 260 -24.86 -14.99 -3.73
C SER A 260 -24.90 -14.80 -5.24
N GLY A 261 -25.60 -15.69 -5.95
CA GLY A 261 -25.69 -15.64 -7.42
C GLY A 261 -26.05 -16.98 -8.04
N ASN A 262 -25.82 -17.10 -9.36
CA ASN A 262 -26.15 -18.30 -10.15
C ASN A 262 -24.98 -19.27 -10.33
N SER A 263 -23.73 -18.82 -10.22
CA SER A 263 -22.51 -19.57 -10.49
C SER A 263 -21.42 -19.16 -9.51
N LEU A 264 -20.91 -20.12 -8.73
CA LEU A 264 -19.81 -19.90 -7.79
C LEU A 264 -18.51 -19.59 -8.55
N TYR A 265 -18.35 -20.20 -9.73
CA TYR A 265 -17.27 -19.94 -10.66
C TYR A 265 -17.17 -18.46 -11.03
N ASP A 266 -18.25 -17.87 -11.55
CA ASP A 266 -18.22 -16.47 -12.01
C ASP A 266 -17.99 -15.51 -10.85
N TRP A 267 -18.65 -15.77 -9.72
CA TRP A 267 -18.45 -14.98 -8.50
C TRP A 267 -17.00 -15.04 -8.02
N MET A 268 -16.34 -16.19 -8.09
CA MET A 268 -14.94 -16.31 -7.68
C MET A 268 -13.98 -15.62 -8.64
N LEU A 269 -14.26 -15.62 -9.95
CA LEU A 269 -13.48 -14.84 -10.91
C LEU A 269 -13.61 -13.33 -10.67
N ASP A 270 -14.83 -12.84 -10.41
CA ASP A 270 -15.08 -11.44 -10.06
C ASP A 270 -14.36 -11.07 -8.76
N LEU A 271 -14.41 -11.95 -7.76
CA LEU A 271 -13.71 -11.74 -6.50
C LEU A 271 -12.19 -11.67 -6.69
N ILE A 272 -11.60 -12.52 -7.53
CA ILE A 272 -10.17 -12.44 -7.88
C ILE A 272 -9.87 -11.09 -8.54
N GLU A 273 -10.71 -10.65 -9.48
CA GLU A 273 -10.55 -9.35 -10.17
C GLU A 273 -10.55 -8.19 -9.17
N ASP A 274 -11.57 -8.14 -8.30
CA ASP A 274 -11.72 -7.11 -7.26
C ASP A 274 -10.50 -7.05 -6.33
N LYS A 275 -9.95 -8.21 -5.97
CA LYS A 275 -8.77 -8.31 -5.10
C LYS A 275 -7.52 -7.78 -5.81
N VAL A 276 -7.32 -8.17 -7.06
CA VAL A 276 -6.20 -7.68 -7.87
C VAL A 276 -6.29 -6.17 -8.07
N ASP A 277 -7.49 -5.64 -8.30
CA ASP A 277 -7.73 -4.21 -8.41
C ASP A 277 -7.50 -3.47 -7.10
N ALA A 278 -8.00 -3.99 -5.96
CA ALA A 278 -7.75 -3.41 -4.65
C ALA A 278 -6.25 -3.38 -4.31
N ALA A 279 -5.52 -4.44 -4.67
CA ALA A 279 -4.06 -4.48 -4.52
C ALA A 279 -3.38 -3.40 -5.37
N CYS A 280 -3.79 -3.23 -6.63
CA CYS A 280 -3.18 -2.27 -7.55
C CYS A 280 -3.52 -0.80 -7.25
N GLU A 281 -4.78 -0.51 -6.93
CA GLU A 281 -5.28 0.87 -6.81
C GLU A 281 -5.11 1.44 -5.40
N SER A 282 -5.11 0.59 -4.37
CA SER A 282 -5.05 1.02 -2.97
C SER A 282 -3.78 0.54 -2.26
N LYS A 283 -3.52 -0.76 -2.23
CA LYS A 283 -2.46 -1.32 -1.35
C LYS A 283 -1.06 -1.06 -1.87
N GLN A 284 -0.79 -1.29 -3.16
CA GLN A 284 0.53 -1.08 -3.75
C GLN A 284 0.97 0.40 -3.66
N PRO A 285 0.13 1.39 -4.01
CA PRO A 285 0.50 2.80 -3.86
C PRO A 285 0.65 3.19 -2.38
N GLY A 286 -0.21 2.65 -1.50
CA GLY A 286 -0.11 2.87 -0.05
C GLY A 286 1.21 2.36 0.54
N PHE A 287 1.64 1.16 0.12
CA PHE A 287 2.91 0.56 0.49
C PHE A 287 4.09 1.42 0.05
N LEU A 288 4.13 1.82 -1.23
CA LEU A 288 5.18 2.69 -1.77
C LEU A 288 5.25 4.02 -1.02
N LYS A 289 4.10 4.62 -0.70
CA LYS A 289 4.04 5.88 0.05
C LYS A 289 4.52 5.73 1.50
N ALA A 290 4.16 4.65 2.18
CA ALA A 290 4.61 4.38 3.55
C ALA A 290 6.14 4.20 3.59
N MET A 291 6.67 3.46 2.62
CA MET A 291 8.10 3.28 2.43
C MET A 291 8.82 4.59 2.10
N GLU A 292 8.33 5.39 1.15
CA GLU A 292 8.91 6.69 0.80
C GLU A 292 8.94 7.62 2.02
N THR A 293 7.86 7.65 2.80
CA THR A 293 7.77 8.44 4.04
C THR A 293 8.84 8.00 5.05
N TYR A 294 9.03 6.69 5.21
CA TYR A 294 10.08 6.15 6.07
C TYR A 294 11.48 6.55 5.58
N LEU A 295 11.81 6.28 4.30
CA LEU A 295 13.11 6.59 3.71
C LEU A 295 13.45 8.08 3.80
N LYS A 296 12.49 8.95 3.46
CA LYS A 296 12.65 10.40 3.58
C LYS A 296 13.01 10.79 5.01
N ARG A 297 12.32 10.20 5.98
CA ARG A 297 12.53 10.53 7.39
C ARG A 297 13.87 10.06 7.91
N VAL A 298 14.31 8.87 7.52
CA VAL A 298 15.66 8.40 7.86
C VAL A 298 16.73 9.24 7.20
N ASN A 299 16.55 9.61 5.93
CA ASN A 299 17.49 10.49 5.24
C ASN A 299 17.55 11.88 5.89
N ASP A 300 16.41 12.46 6.27
CA ASP A 300 16.36 13.73 7.01
C ASP A 300 17.09 13.62 8.35
N LEU A 301 16.89 12.53 9.11
CA LEU A 301 17.60 12.26 10.37
C LEU A 301 19.11 12.07 10.13
N ALA A 302 19.49 11.37 9.06
CA ALA A 302 20.88 11.16 8.69
C ALA A 302 21.55 12.48 8.30
N LEU A 303 20.92 13.30 7.45
CA LEU A 303 21.38 14.63 7.10
C LEU A 303 21.44 15.54 8.33
N GLN A 304 20.48 15.47 9.24
CA GLN A 304 20.55 16.18 10.52
C GLN A 304 21.73 15.72 11.36
N SER A 305 21.99 14.41 11.45
CA SER A 305 23.14 13.87 12.18
C SER A 305 24.48 14.27 11.53
N MET A 306 24.53 14.32 10.20
CA MET A 306 25.69 14.76 9.44
C MET A 306 25.88 16.27 9.53
N MET A 307 24.81 17.07 9.54
CA MET A 307 24.86 18.51 9.78
C MET A 307 25.21 18.84 11.23
N LEU A 308 24.83 18.00 12.21
CA LEU A 308 25.34 18.09 13.57
C LEU A 308 26.84 17.78 13.61
N ARG A 309 27.34 16.90 12.75
CA ARG A 309 28.78 16.60 12.60
C ARG A 309 29.55 17.64 11.78
N ALA A 310 28.94 18.25 10.77
CA ALA A 310 29.58 19.17 9.80
C ALA A 310 29.29 20.66 10.09
N GLY A 311 28.29 20.97 10.91
CA GLY A 311 27.91 22.30 11.37
C GLY A 311 28.82 22.81 12.49
N GLN A 312 30.09 23.02 12.15
CA GLN A 312 31.18 23.47 13.03
C GLN A 312 30.96 24.83 13.73
N SER A 313 29.87 25.56 13.53
CA SER A 313 29.68 26.89 14.15
C SER A 313 28.89 26.89 15.46
N ARG A 314 27.95 25.97 15.68
CA ARG A 314 27.14 25.95 16.93
C ARG A 314 27.71 25.06 18.03
N HIS A 315 28.47 24.01 17.69
CA HIS A 315 29.11 23.14 18.67
C HIS A 315 30.48 23.65 19.17
N ALA A 316 31.08 24.63 18.50
CA ALA A 316 32.29 25.31 18.99
C ALA A 316 32.05 25.92 20.38
N TYR A 317 30.85 26.43 20.64
CA TYR A 317 30.49 26.99 21.96
C TYR A 317 30.39 25.90 23.03
N LEU A 318 29.82 24.73 22.74
CA LEU A 318 29.75 23.63 23.71
C LEU A 318 31.13 23.04 24.03
N ALA A 319 31.98 22.87 23.02
CA ALA A 319 33.37 22.45 23.23
C ALA A 319 34.17 23.51 24.00
N ALA A 320 33.96 24.80 23.70
CA ALA A 320 34.58 25.90 24.44
C ALA A 320 34.07 25.97 25.90
N ILE A 321 32.76 25.80 26.14
CA ILE A 321 32.16 25.78 27.48
C ILE A 321 32.71 24.60 28.29
N GLN A 322 32.83 23.40 27.71
CA GLN A 322 33.44 22.26 28.38
C GLN A 322 34.92 22.49 28.68
N LYS A 323 35.66 23.11 27.76
CA LYS A 323 37.09 23.40 27.94
C LYS A 323 37.32 24.49 29.00
N VAL A 324 36.46 25.52 29.05
CA VAL A 324 36.45 26.54 30.11
C VAL A 324 36.11 25.88 31.45
N ALA A 325 35.05 25.08 31.51
CA ALA A 325 34.58 24.42 32.74
C ALA A 325 35.61 23.44 33.34
N ALA A 326 36.45 22.82 32.50
CA ALA A 326 37.52 21.92 32.93
C ALA A 326 38.85 22.63 33.26
N SER A 327 38.97 23.94 33.01
CA SER A 327 40.19 24.71 33.25
C SER A 327 40.24 25.30 34.66
N THR A 328 41.44 25.62 35.16
CA THR A 328 41.62 26.29 36.46
C THR A 328 41.08 27.72 36.44
N PRO A 329 40.71 28.31 37.60
CA PRO A 329 40.12 29.66 37.65
C PRO A 329 41.00 30.74 36.99
N ASP A 330 42.31 30.64 37.14
CA ASP A 330 43.25 31.59 36.53
C ASP A 330 43.32 31.45 35.01
N ASP A 331 43.26 30.22 34.49
CA ASP A 331 43.26 29.96 33.05
C ASP A 331 41.92 30.32 32.40
N GLN A 332 40.81 30.16 33.13
CA GLN A 332 39.48 30.64 32.70
C GLN A 332 39.49 32.16 32.54
N CYS A 333 39.96 32.90 33.54
CA CYS A 333 40.05 34.36 33.49
C CYS A 333 40.93 34.84 32.33
N ARG A 334 42.08 34.19 32.10
CA ARG A 334 43.00 34.55 31.02
C ARG A 334 42.38 34.29 29.64
N LEU A 335 41.68 33.16 29.47
CA LEU A 335 40.99 32.80 28.23
C LEU A 335 39.80 33.72 27.94
N LEU A 336 38.95 33.99 28.95
CA LEU A 336 37.79 34.87 28.81
C LEU A 336 38.22 36.33 28.57
N GLY A 337 39.30 36.79 29.22
CA GLY A 337 39.87 38.11 28.99
C GLY A 337 40.33 38.31 27.55
N GLY A 338 41.10 37.36 26.99
CA GLY A 338 41.54 37.42 25.60
C GLY A 338 40.42 37.31 24.56
N ILE A 339 39.32 36.62 24.90
CA ILE A 339 38.10 36.60 24.08
C ILE A 339 37.38 37.95 24.17
N GLY A 340 37.29 38.53 25.36
CA GLY A 340 36.68 39.85 25.60
C GLY A 340 37.34 40.96 24.77
N GLU A 341 38.66 41.02 24.74
CA GLU A 341 39.41 41.98 23.92
C GLU A 341 39.16 41.83 22.42
N ARG A 342 39.00 40.60 21.93
CA ARG A 342 38.72 40.32 20.51
C ARG A 342 37.27 40.62 20.13
N ILE A 343 36.32 40.44 21.04
CA ILE A 343 34.90 40.75 20.82
C ILE A 343 34.64 42.24 20.97
N ALA A 344 35.38 42.95 21.83
CA ALA A 344 35.23 44.38 22.10
C ALA A 344 35.38 45.26 20.85
N ALA A 345 36.09 44.80 19.82
CA ALA A 345 36.19 45.48 18.53
C ALA A 345 35.00 45.23 17.58
N SER A 346 33.91 44.61 18.04
CA SER A 346 32.72 44.40 17.21
C SER A 346 31.89 45.69 17.12
N GLU A 347 31.93 46.33 15.95
CA GLU A 347 31.06 47.45 15.59
C GLU A 347 29.58 47.10 15.79
N VAL A 348 28.81 48.03 16.37
CA VAL A 348 27.34 47.97 16.33
C VAL A 348 26.89 48.30 14.91
N ARG A 349 26.64 47.27 14.10
CA ARG A 349 25.93 47.45 12.83
C ARG A 349 24.43 47.37 13.06
N LEU A 350 23.72 48.45 12.75
CA LEU A 350 22.27 48.39 12.58
C LEU A 350 21.96 47.48 11.39
N LEU A 351 21.17 46.43 11.62
CA LEU A 351 20.66 45.58 10.56
C LEU A 351 19.74 46.41 9.64
N ASP A 352 19.94 46.31 8.33
CA ASP A 352 19.07 46.92 7.33
C ASP A 352 17.64 46.39 7.49
N PRO A 353 16.63 47.24 7.72
CA PRO A 353 15.22 46.83 7.85
C PRO A 353 14.71 46.02 6.65
N SER A 354 15.29 46.22 5.46
CA SER A 354 14.92 45.50 4.24
C SER A 354 15.40 44.04 4.22
N SER A 355 16.38 43.69 5.06
CA SER A 355 16.86 42.31 5.24
C SER A 355 15.91 41.46 6.09
N PHE A 356 15.03 42.10 6.88
CA PHE A 356 14.00 41.42 7.65
C PHE A 356 12.73 41.23 6.81
N LYS A 357 12.64 40.08 6.14
CA LYS A 357 11.33 39.57 5.73
C LYS A 357 10.69 38.92 6.95
N LEU A 358 9.68 39.58 7.53
CA LEU A 358 8.78 38.94 8.48
C LEU A 358 8.30 37.65 7.86
N ARG A 359 8.59 36.53 8.51
CA ARG A 359 8.11 35.23 8.09
C ARG A 359 6.60 35.29 8.24
N THR A 360 5.89 35.55 7.14
CA THR A 360 4.44 35.50 7.11
C THR A 360 4.06 34.16 7.69
N ALA A 361 3.21 34.20 8.73
CA ALA A 361 2.70 32.99 9.35
C ALA A 361 2.25 32.08 8.21
N SER A 362 2.91 30.94 8.05
CA SER A 362 2.44 29.93 7.12
C SER A 362 1.01 29.67 7.58
N GLN A 363 0.04 30.14 6.79
CA GLN A 363 -1.35 29.81 7.05
C GLN A 363 -1.34 28.29 7.03
N ARG A 364 -1.47 27.68 8.21
CA ARG A 364 -1.87 26.29 8.33
C ARG A 364 -3.08 26.20 7.41
N ARG A 365 -2.93 25.51 6.28
CA ARG A 365 -4.08 25.07 5.52
C ARG A 365 -4.91 24.30 6.53
N LYS A 366 -5.98 24.91 7.04
CA LYS A 366 -7.01 24.16 7.73
C LYS A 366 -7.39 23.10 6.72
N ALA A 367 -7.10 21.84 7.04
CA ALA A 367 -7.62 20.73 6.26
C ALA A 367 -9.12 20.96 6.24
N VAL A 368 -9.63 21.25 5.04
CA VAL A 368 -11.06 21.34 4.81
C VAL A 368 -11.61 20.02 5.33
N THR A 369 -12.53 20.15 6.30
CA THR A 369 -13.36 19.08 6.84
C THR A 369 -13.67 18.09 5.74
N VAL A 370 -13.42 16.81 6.02
CA VAL A 370 -13.72 15.66 5.17
C VAL A 370 -15.04 15.91 4.46
N SER A 371 -14.96 16.30 3.19
CA SER A 371 -16.11 16.13 2.31
C SER A 371 -16.21 14.63 2.14
N ILE A 372 -17.22 14.04 2.76
CA ILE A 372 -17.77 12.77 2.30
C ILE A 372 -17.98 13.00 0.81
N ARG A 373 -17.11 12.45 -0.05
CA ARG A 373 -17.31 12.56 -1.48
C ARG A 373 -18.64 11.87 -1.73
N PRO A 374 -19.69 12.60 -2.17
CA PRO A 374 -20.95 11.94 -2.49
C PRO A 374 -20.64 10.84 -3.51
N ARG A 375 -21.29 9.68 -3.36
CA ARG A 375 -21.17 8.61 -4.34
C ARG A 375 -21.49 9.22 -5.71
N PRO A 376 -20.59 9.10 -6.71
CA PRO A 376 -20.78 9.78 -7.96
C PRO A 376 -22.10 9.32 -8.59
N SER A 377 -22.92 10.28 -8.98
CA SER A 377 -24.21 10.01 -9.61
C SER A 377 -24.02 9.18 -10.89
N ARG A 378 -25.09 8.57 -11.40
CA ARG A 378 -25.01 7.84 -12.69
C ARG A 378 -24.51 8.76 -13.81
N GLU A 379 -24.91 10.03 -13.78
CA GLU A 379 -24.48 11.05 -14.75
C GLU A 379 -23.01 11.40 -14.58
N GLU A 380 -22.52 11.58 -13.34
CA GLU A 380 -21.10 11.84 -13.08
C GLU A 380 -20.22 10.65 -13.47
N ARG A 381 -20.69 9.42 -13.25
CA ARG A 381 -20.01 8.20 -13.70
C ARG A 381 -19.96 8.12 -15.23
N LEU A 382 -21.05 8.45 -15.90
CA LEU A 382 -21.10 8.52 -17.37
C LEU A 382 -20.15 9.60 -17.90
N ALA A 383 -20.18 10.80 -17.32
CA ALA A 383 -19.30 11.90 -17.71
C ALA A 383 -17.82 11.55 -17.49
N ALA A 384 -17.49 10.91 -16.36
CA ALA A 384 -16.14 10.44 -16.08
C ALA A 384 -15.71 9.27 -17.00
N ALA A 385 -16.65 8.43 -17.45
CA ALA A 385 -16.38 7.39 -18.44
C ALA A 385 -16.16 7.98 -19.84
N MET A 386 -16.96 8.97 -20.23
CA MET A 386 -16.80 9.71 -21.48
C MET A 386 -15.47 10.48 -21.51
N ALA A 387 -15.13 11.19 -20.45
CA ALA A 387 -13.85 11.90 -20.35
C ALA A 387 -12.64 10.94 -20.38
N ARG A 388 -12.78 9.74 -19.79
CA ARG A 388 -11.76 8.69 -19.88
C ARG A 388 -11.62 8.15 -21.31
N ALA A 389 -12.74 7.81 -21.96
CA ALA A 389 -12.75 7.33 -23.33
C ALA A 389 -12.20 8.39 -24.30
N GLU A 390 -12.48 9.67 -24.08
CA GLU A 390 -11.91 10.78 -24.83
C GLU A 390 -10.40 10.87 -24.62
N SER A 391 -9.93 10.88 -23.36
CA SER A 391 -8.50 10.90 -23.06
C SER A 391 -7.76 9.70 -23.65
N GLU A 392 -8.39 8.52 -23.67
CA GLU A 392 -7.82 7.30 -24.24
C GLU A 392 -7.78 7.35 -25.78
N ALA A 393 -8.79 7.94 -26.41
CA ALA A 393 -8.83 8.14 -27.86
C ALA A 393 -7.71 9.07 -28.37
N PHE A 394 -7.25 10.02 -27.54
CA PHE A 394 -6.16 10.96 -27.86
C PHE A 394 -4.81 10.58 -27.22
N SER A 395 -4.74 9.54 -26.38
CA SER A 395 -3.48 9.07 -25.82
C SER A 395 -2.82 8.07 -26.77
N ILE A 396 -1.86 8.53 -27.57
CA ILE A 396 -0.97 7.67 -28.34
C ILE A 396 0.40 7.70 -27.70
N SER A 397 1.04 6.54 -27.56
CA SER A 397 2.39 6.44 -27.00
C SER A 397 3.42 7.03 -27.96
N ASN A 398 4.26 7.94 -27.47
CA ASN A 398 5.38 8.50 -28.24
C ASN A 398 6.38 7.42 -28.68
N GLU A 399 6.53 6.34 -27.91
CA GLU A 399 7.41 5.21 -28.27
C GLU A 399 6.88 4.44 -29.48
N GLU A 400 5.56 4.19 -29.55
CA GLU A 400 4.93 3.50 -30.68
C GLU A 400 5.05 4.33 -31.96
N ILE A 401 4.87 5.66 -31.86
CA ILE A 401 5.04 6.59 -32.97
C ILE A 401 6.49 6.58 -33.45
N ALA A 402 7.46 6.66 -32.54
CA ALA A 402 8.88 6.62 -32.89
C ALA A 402 9.28 5.29 -33.55
N GLN A 403 8.74 4.16 -33.08
CA GLN A 403 9.00 2.85 -33.68
C GLN A 403 8.42 2.72 -35.09
N ALA A 404 7.19 3.23 -35.30
CA ALA A 404 6.58 3.27 -36.63
C ALA A 404 7.38 4.16 -37.60
N LEU A 405 7.76 5.37 -37.18
CA LEU A 405 8.61 6.27 -37.98
C LEU A 405 9.95 5.62 -38.35
N ARG A 406 10.55 4.85 -37.42
CA ARG A 406 11.79 4.12 -37.67
C ARG A 406 11.60 3.01 -38.69
N ALA A 407 10.47 2.29 -38.65
CA ALA A 407 10.14 1.26 -39.63
C ALA A 407 9.97 1.87 -41.02
N ASP A 408 9.23 2.98 -41.13
CA ASP A 408 9.01 3.68 -42.39
C ASP A 408 10.33 4.22 -42.97
N LEU A 409 11.16 4.88 -42.17
CA LEU A 409 12.47 5.38 -42.61
C LEU A 409 13.41 4.27 -43.10
N ARG A 410 13.34 3.08 -42.50
CA ARG A 410 14.11 1.90 -42.93
C ARG A 410 13.60 1.31 -44.24
N LEU A 411 12.27 1.31 -44.45
CA LEU A 411 11.63 0.83 -45.66
C LEU A 411 11.89 1.76 -46.84
N PHE A 412 11.70 3.07 -46.66
CA PHE A 412 11.78 4.06 -47.72
C PHE A 412 13.21 4.55 -48.02
N GLN A 413 14.13 4.43 -47.05
CA GLN A 413 15.54 4.87 -47.14
C GLN A 413 15.74 6.34 -47.54
N HIS A 414 14.72 7.18 -47.39
CA HIS A 414 14.78 8.61 -47.62
C HIS A 414 14.12 9.36 -46.44
N PRO A 415 14.45 10.64 -46.22
CA PRO A 415 13.79 11.46 -45.20
C PRO A 415 12.27 11.49 -45.40
N LEU A 416 11.52 11.45 -44.31
CA LEU A 416 10.07 11.56 -44.31
C LEU A 416 9.68 13.01 -44.04
N ARG A 417 8.67 13.52 -44.75
CA ARG A 417 8.06 14.81 -44.46
C ARG A 417 6.74 14.61 -43.75
N LEU A 418 6.39 15.48 -42.80
CA LEU A 418 5.08 15.41 -42.16
C LEU A 418 3.94 15.57 -43.17
N SER A 419 4.14 16.40 -44.20
CA SER A 419 3.21 16.55 -45.32
C SER A 419 2.92 15.29 -46.13
N THR A 420 3.75 14.27 -46.00
CA THR A 420 3.59 12.99 -46.72
C THR A 420 2.94 11.91 -45.85
N LEU A 421 2.75 12.15 -44.55
CA LEU A 421 2.10 11.19 -43.67
C LEU A 421 0.60 11.09 -43.99
N PRO A 422 0.00 9.90 -43.86
CA PRO A 422 -1.44 9.74 -44.06
C PRO A 422 -2.22 10.60 -43.06
N ALA A 423 -3.33 11.16 -43.50
CA ALA A 423 -4.25 11.96 -42.68
C ALA A 423 -5.71 11.52 -42.87
N ARG A 424 -5.93 10.21 -43.08
CA ARG A 424 -7.26 9.66 -43.40
C ARG A 424 -8.11 9.35 -42.17
N THR A 425 -7.48 9.00 -41.06
CA THR A 425 -8.17 8.70 -39.81
C THR A 425 -7.72 9.64 -38.69
N ALA A 426 -8.54 9.79 -37.65
CA ALA A 426 -8.20 10.60 -36.48
C ALA A 426 -6.88 10.16 -35.83
N ARG A 427 -6.60 8.85 -35.83
CA ARG A 427 -5.32 8.28 -35.36
C ARG A 427 -4.14 8.71 -36.24
N ASP A 428 -4.32 8.77 -37.55
CA ASP A 428 -3.24 9.20 -38.44
C ASP A 428 -2.90 10.68 -38.26
N VAL A 429 -3.94 11.51 -38.07
CA VAL A 429 -3.78 12.95 -37.79
C VAL A 429 -3.05 13.16 -36.46
N THR A 430 -3.47 12.47 -35.39
CA THR A 430 -2.79 12.57 -34.08
C THR A 430 -1.35 12.07 -34.14
N LYS A 431 -1.07 10.98 -34.85
CA LYS A 431 0.31 10.53 -35.12
C LYS A 431 1.13 11.60 -35.83
N ALA A 432 0.59 12.24 -36.87
CA ALA A 432 1.29 13.30 -37.59
C ALA A 432 1.56 14.53 -36.71
N MET A 433 0.63 14.90 -35.82
CA MET A 433 0.81 15.99 -34.86
C MET A 433 1.89 15.69 -33.81
N GLN A 434 1.97 14.45 -33.33
CA GLN A 434 2.91 14.04 -32.27
C GLN A 434 4.27 13.52 -32.82
N ALA A 435 4.38 13.26 -34.12
CA ALA A 435 5.59 12.68 -34.74
C ALA A 435 6.88 13.46 -34.44
N VAL A 436 6.82 14.79 -34.40
CA VAL A 436 7.99 15.65 -34.10
C VAL A 436 8.42 15.52 -32.65
N GLU A 437 7.46 15.48 -31.73
CA GLU A 437 7.73 15.31 -30.31
C GLU A 437 8.28 13.90 -30.04
N ALA A 438 7.64 12.87 -30.58
CA ALA A 438 8.10 11.48 -30.49
C ALA A 438 9.54 11.33 -31.00
N ALA A 439 9.87 11.90 -32.16
CA ALA A 439 11.23 11.85 -32.72
C ALA A 439 12.27 12.62 -31.88
N ARG A 440 11.88 13.69 -31.19
CA ARG A 440 12.78 14.48 -30.33
C ARG A 440 13.01 13.87 -28.95
N THR A 441 12.01 13.14 -28.45
CA THR A 441 11.99 12.60 -27.08
C THR A 441 12.45 11.14 -27.03
N ASP A 442 12.63 10.50 -28.19
CA ASP A 442 13.13 9.15 -28.33
C ASP A 442 14.49 8.97 -27.63
N ALA A 443 14.56 8.02 -26.71
CA ALA A 443 15.74 7.76 -25.89
C ALA A 443 16.97 7.29 -26.70
N GLY A 444 16.75 6.76 -27.91
CA GLY A 444 17.82 6.35 -28.82
C GLY A 444 18.56 7.54 -29.45
N GLY A 445 17.91 8.70 -29.57
CA GLY A 445 18.51 9.89 -30.17
C GLY A 445 18.86 9.76 -31.66
N ASP A 446 18.32 8.73 -32.34
CA ASP A 446 18.65 8.35 -33.72
C ASP A 446 18.02 9.27 -34.77
N PHE A 447 17.06 10.11 -34.39
CA PHE A 447 16.34 10.97 -35.33
C PHE A 447 16.98 12.35 -35.48
N GLN A 448 16.99 12.86 -36.71
CA GLN A 448 17.28 14.24 -37.04
C GLN A 448 16.00 14.90 -37.56
N VAL A 449 15.56 15.97 -36.88
CA VAL A 449 14.33 16.70 -37.25
C VAL A 449 14.68 18.11 -37.71
N ARG A 450 14.34 18.45 -38.95
CA ARG A 450 14.56 19.76 -39.56
C ARG A 450 13.24 20.43 -39.91
N LYS A 451 13.03 21.66 -39.45
CA LYS A 451 11.87 22.47 -39.84
C LYS A 451 12.03 22.92 -41.30
N LEU A 452 10.98 22.75 -42.11
CA LEU A 452 10.94 23.22 -43.49
C LEU A 452 10.34 24.64 -43.56
N PRO A 453 10.67 25.43 -44.60
CA PRO A 453 10.08 26.75 -44.82
C PRO A 453 8.62 26.68 -45.29
N THR A 454 8.15 25.49 -45.69
CA THR A 454 6.78 25.23 -46.12
C THR A 454 5.83 25.04 -44.94
N ARG A 455 4.57 25.45 -45.11
CA ARG A 455 3.50 25.11 -44.16
C ARG A 455 2.84 23.80 -44.57
N LEU A 456 2.43 23.06 -43.55
CA LEU A 456 1.58 21.90 -43.70
C LEU A 456 0.13 22.37 -43.60
N GLU A 457 -0.65 22.14 -44.64
CA GLU A 457 -2.08 22.43 -44.68
C GLU A 457 -2.80 21.21 -45.25
N ASN A 458 -3.71 20.65 -44.46
CA ASN A 458 -4.63 19.59 -44.86
C ASN A 458 -6.01 19.87 -44.27
N ASP A 459 -7.00 19.06 -44.64
CA ASP A 459 -8.39 19.23 -44.19
C ASP A 459 -8.57 19.14 -42.65
N SER A 460 -7.57 18.65 -41.92
CA SER A 460 -7.63 18.40 -40.47
C SER A 460 -6.89 19.44 -39.62
N TYR A 461 -5.77 20.00 -40.09
CA TYR A 461 -4.98 21.00 -39.35
C TYR A 461 -4.01 21.80 -40.23
N ILE A 462 -3.57 22.95 -39.69
CA ILE A 462 -2.56 23.83 -40.30
C ILE A 462 -1.37 23.97 -39.36
N GLY A 463 -0.15 23.76 -39.85
CA GLY A 463 1.07 23.75 -39.04
C GLY A 463 2.36 24.05 -39.80
N SER A 464 3.49 23.94 -39.10
CA SER A 464 4.81 23.95 -39.74
C SER A 464 5.14 22.56 -40.28
N ASP A 465 5.71 22.48 -41.48
CA ASP A 465 6.18 21.20 -42.00
C ASP A 465 7.58 20.87 -41.47
N TYR A 466 7.86 19.58 -41.29
CA TYR A 466 9.13 19.08 -40.78
C TYR A 466 9.60 17.89 -41.60
N GLU A 467 10.91 17.77 -41.75
CA GLU A 467 11.59 16.63 -42.32
C GLU A 467 12.26 15.83 -41.20
N ILE A 468 11.99 14.53 -41.16
CA ILE A 468 12.52 13.57 -40.18
C ILE A 468 13.42 12.59 -40.93
N ALA A 469 14.66 12.44 -40.50
CA ALA A 469 15.63 11.50 -41.05
C ALA A 469 16.31 10.71 -39.92
N LEU A 470 16.92 9.57 -40.26
CA LEU A 470 17.86 8.90 -39.35
C LEU A 470 19.20 9.63 -39.39
N LYS A 471 19.82 9.83 -38.22
CA LYS A 471 21.21 10.27 -38.11
C LYS A 471 22.10 9.19 -38.72
N LYS A 472 23.07 9.64 -39.53
CA LYS A 472 24.10 8.77 -40.09
C LYS A 472 25.16 8.40 -39.06
#